data_AF-A0A820MM79-F1
#
_entry.id   AF-A0A820MM79-F1
#
_cell.length_a   1.000
_cell.length_b   1.000
_cell.length_c   1.000
_cell.angle_alpha   90.00
_cell.angle_beta   90.00
_cell.angle_gamma   90.00
#
_symmetry.space_group_name_H-M   'P 1'
#
loop_
_entity.id
_entity.type
_entity.pdbx_description
1 polymer ?
#
loop_
_entity_poly.entity_id
_entity_poly.type
_entity_poly.pdbx_seq_one_letter_code
_entity_poly.pdbx_strand_id
1 'polypeptide(L)'
;MNIASQHTGGIHELLDTLFGFFARKTDLYTSPNVDQKPQELILQAFHKWEKVALAKHKKDKAERDEADRVRREKLRRKREEEEGEKNESSRIVEVTDEEADRITRENAQAKAQKMVSDNKAPVVKETETKV
;
A
#
# COMPACT_ATOMS: atom_id res chain seq x y z
N MET A 1 30.03 16.35 -0.89
CA MET A 1 30.46 16.80 -2.23
C MET A 1 30.13 15.67 -3.21
N ASN A 2 29.23 15.88 -4.17
CA ASN A 2 28.87 14.85 -5.15
C ASN A 2 29.74 15.07 -6.41
N ILE A 3 30.81 14.31 -6.54
CA ILE A 3 31.75 14.39 -7.68
C ILE A 3 31.01 14.16 -9.01
N ALA A 4 29.97 13.32 -9.02
CA ALA A 4 29.16 13.05 -10.21
C ALA A 4 28.36 14.28 -10.71
N SER A 5 28.13 15.28 -9.85
CA SER A 5 27.37 16.48 -10.21
C SER A 5 28.22 17.59 -10.83
N GLN A 6 29.55 17.49 -10.76
CA GLN A 6 30.48 18.52 -11.27
C GLN A 6 30.98 18.23 -12.69
N HIS A 7 30.78 17.02 -13.21
CA HIS A 7 31.18 16.64 -14.57
C HIS A 7 29.98 16.61 -15.50
N THR A 8 29.82 17.65 -16.32
CA THR A 8 28.77 17.74 -17.35
C THR A 8 28.98 16.72 -18.49
N GLY A 9 30.21 16.24 -18.71
CA GLY A 9 30.55 15.16 -19.63
C GLY A 9 30.29 13.75 -19.09
N GLY A 10 29.67 13.62 -17.90
CA GLY A 10 29.26 12.34 -17.34
C GLY A 10 30.43 11.48 -16.85
N ILE A 11 30.27 10.16 -16.92
CA ILE A 11 31.22 9.20 -16.33
C ILE A 11 32.58 9.19 -17.03
N HIS A 12 32.63 9.48 -18.33
CA HIS A 12 33.87 9.49 -19.09
C HIS A 12 34.82 10.60 -18.62
N GLU A 13 34.31 11.82 -18.45
CA GLU A 13 35.09 12.96 -17.95
C GLU A 13 35.56 12.75 -16.49
N LEU A 14 34.72 12.11 -15.67
CA LEU A 14 35.10 11.71 -14.31
C LEU A 14 36.25 10.70 -14.32
N LEU A 15 36.19 9.69 -15.20
CA LEU A 15 37.25 8.70 -15.34
C LEU A 15 38.55 9.35 -15.83
N ASP A 16 38.49 10.25 -16.80
CA ASP A 16 39.66 11.00 -17.28
C ASP A 16 40.29 11.86 -16.18
N THR A 17 39.46 12.51 -15.35
CA THR A 17 39.95 13.28 -14.20
C THR A 17 40.64 12.37 -13.17
N LEU A 18 40.06 11.19 -12.90
CA LEU A 18 40.61 10.21 -11.97
C LEU A 18 41.93 9.61 -12.47
N PHE A 19 41.99 9.16 -13.73
CA PHE A 19 43.21 8.62 -14.32
C PHE A 19 44.28 9.71 -14.50
N GLY A 20 43.87 10.94 -14.82
CA GLY A 20 44.75 12.10 -14.84
C GLY A 20 45.29 12.48 -13.45
N PHE A 21 44.58 12.15 -12.36
CA PHE A 21 45.10 12.24 -11.00
C PHE A 21 46.13 11.13 -10.76
N PHE A 22 45.85 9.89 -11.13
CA PHE A 22 46.84 8.79 -10.99
C PHE A 22 48.13 9.08 -11.77
N ALA A 23 48.04 9.72 -12.94
CA ALA A 23 49.24 10.07 -13.70
C ALA A 23 50.11 11.15 -13.04
N ARG A 24 49.54 12.03 -12.22
CA ARG A 24 50.23 13.22 -11.68
C ARG A 24 50.59 13.12 -10.20
N LYS A 25 49.80 12.38 -9.43
CA LYS A 25 49.84 12.38 -7.96
C LYS A 25 50.11 11.01 -7.39
N THR A 26 50.11 9.97 -8.21
CA THR A 26 50.47 8.61 -7.80
C THR A 26 51.55 8.06 -8.72
N ASP A 27 52.32 7.10 -8.22
CA ASP A 27 53.36 6.38 -8.96
C ASP A 27 52.79 5.15 -9.67
N LEU A 28 51.46 5.07 -9.84
CA LEU A 28 50.76 3.90 -10.34
C LEU A 28 51.30 3.43 -11.70
N TYR A 29 51.66 4.35 -12.59
CA TYR A 29 52.17 4.03 -13.93
C TYR A 29 53.68 3.94 -14.03
N THR A 30 54.41 4.44 -13.04
CA THR A 30 55.88 4.55 -13.05
C THR A 30 56.55 3.64 -12.01
N SER A 31 55.76 2.91 -11.21
CA SER A 31 56.27 2.02 -10.19
C SER A 31 57.12 0.93 -10.86
N PRO A 32 58.37 0.71 -10.40
CA PRO A 32 59.27 -0.28 -10.98
C PRO A 32 58.88 -1.73 -10.65
N ASN A 33 57.78 -1.96 -9.93
CA ASN A 33 57.26 -3.29 -9.63
C ASN A 33 56.55 -3.86 -10.88
N VAL A 34 57.31 -4.62 -11.66
CA VAL A 34 56.95 -5.17 -12.99
C VAL A 34 55.91 -6.30 -12.91
N ASP A 35 55.63 -6.83 -11.72
CA ASP A 35 54.82 -8.05 -11.58
C ASP A 35 53.31 -7.81 -11.70
N GLN A 36 52.81 -6.62 -11.36
CA GLN A 36 51.39 -6.30 -11.46
C GLN A 36 51.18 -5.11 -12.39
N LYS A 37 50.55 -5.37 -13.55
CA LYS A 37 50.18 -4.31 -14.48
C LYS A 37 49.15 -3.40 -13.79
N PRO A 38 49.32 -2.06 -13.82
CA PRO A 38 48.37 -1.12 -13.21
C PRO A 38 46.92 -1.34 -13.64
N GLN A 39 46.73 -1.78 -14.88
CA GLN A 39 45.43 -2.14 -15.45
C GLN A 39 44.75 -3.27 -14.67
N GLU A 40 45.50 -4.29 -14.25
CA GLU A 40 44.96 -5.42 -13.49
C GLU A 40 44.47 -4.97 -12.11
N LEU A 41 45.22 -4.11 -11.43
CA LEU A 41 44.83 -3.55 -10.14
C LEU A 41 43.52 -2.76 -10.24
N ILE A 42 43.39 -1.92 -11.27
CA ILE A 42 42.18 -1.15 -11.54
C ILE A 42 40.99 -2.09 -11.84
N LEU A 43 41.21 -3.12 -12.66
CA LEU A 43 40.17 -4.10 -13.00
C LEU A 43 39.74 -4.94 -11.79
N GLN A 44 40.66 -5.36 -10.93
CA GLN A 44 40.33 -6.06 -9.70
C GLN A 44 39.47 -5.19 -8.77
N ALA A 45 39.83 -3.91 -8.61
CA ALA A 45 39.02 -2.96 -7.86
C ALA A 45 37.64 -2.76 -8.49
N PHE A 46 37.57 -2.62 -9.82
CA PHE A 46 36.31 -2.52 -10.55
C PHE A 46 35.40 -3.73 -10.30
N HIS A 47 35.91 -4.95 -10.48
CA HIS A 47 35.12 -6.17 -10.28
C HIS A 47 34.63 -6.36 -8.85
N LYS A 48 35.41 -5.93 -7.85
CA LYS A 48 34.97 -5.93 -6.44
C LYS A 48 33.72 -5.08 -6.27
N TRP A 49 33.71 -3.86 -6.79
CA TRP A 49 32.59 -2.94 -6.66
C TRP A 49 31.41 -3.30 -7.57
N GLU A 50 31.69 -3.84 -8.76
CA GLU A 50 30.68 -4.40 -9.66
C GLU A 50 29.84 -5.47 -8.95
N LYS A 51 30.49 -6.43 -8.28
CA LYS A 51 29.80 -7.48 -7.50
C LYS A 51 28.92 -6.89 -6.40
N VAL A 52 29.41 -5.89 -5.68
CA VAL A 52 28.65 -5.20 -4.61
C VAL A 52 27.43 -4.48 -5.20
N ALA A 53 27.61 -3.74 -6.30
CA ALA A 53 26.53 -3.02 -6.96
C ALA A 53 25.47 -3.97 -7.52
N LEU A 54 25.87 -5.05 -8.18
CA LEU A 54 24.97 -6.08 -8.68
C LEU A 54 24.21 -6.78 -7.55
N ALA A 55 24.90 -7.12 -6.45
CA ALA A 55 24.26 -7.74 -5.29
C ALA A 55 23.21 -6.80 -4.66
N LYS A 56 23.55 -5.51 -4.50
CA LYS A 56 22.62 -4.49 -4.00
C LYS A 56 21.43 -4.32 -4.94
N HIS A 57 21.67 -4.20 -6.25
CA HIS A 57 20.59 -4.06 -7.22
C HIS A 57 19.65 -5.28 -7.23
N LYS A 58 20.20 -6.50 -7.12
CA LYS A 58 19.40 -7.73 -7.00
C LYS A 58 18.58 -7.74 -5.72
N LYS A 59 19.16 -7.35 -4.57
CA LYS A 59 18.45 -7.25 -3.30
C LYS A 59 17.32 -6.22 -3.37
N ASP A 60 17.61 -5.01 -3.86
CA ASP A 60 16.64 -3.93 -3.97
C ASP A 60 15.52 -4.27 -4.97
N LYS A 61 15.80 -5.10 -5.98
CA LYS A 61 14.77 -5.62 -6.89
C LYS A 61 13.91 -6.68 -6.20
N ALA A 62 14.53 -7.65 -5.52
CA ALA A 62 13.79 -8.69 -4.79
C ALA A 62 12.89 -8.11 -3.68
N GLU A 63 13.36 -7.08 -2.97
CA GLU A 63 12.58 -6.39 -1.95
C GLU A 63 11.38 -5.65 -2.56
N ARG A 64 11.55 -5.01 -3.72
CA ARG A 64 10.44 -4.40 -4.47
C ARG A 64 9.44 -5.43 -4.96
N ASP A 65 9.93 -6.53 -5.53
CA ASP A 65 9.06 -7.59 -6.06
C ASP A 65 8.25 -8.27 -4.94
N GLU A 66 8.84 -8.48 -3.75
CA GLU A 66 8.14 -9.02 -2.58
C GLU A 66 7.14 -8.02 -1.99
N ALA A 67 7.51 -6.74 -1.87
CA ALA A 67 6.60 -5.68 -1.43
C ALA A 67 5.38 -5.56 -2.35
N ASP A 68 5.58 -5.66 -3.66
CA ASP A 68 4.50 -5.66 -4.65
C ASP A 68 3.65 -6.94 -4.60
N ARG A 69 4.24 -8.11 -4.31
CA ARG A 69 3.49 -9.36 -4.13
C ARG A 69 2.59 -9.29 -2.91
N VAL A 70 3.12 -8.87 -1.76
CA VAL A 70 2.36 -8.72 -0.51
C VAL A 70 1.23 -7.69 -0.67
N ARG A 71 1.48 -6.59 -1.39
CA ARG A 71 0.45 -5.56 -1.63
C ARG A 71 -0.66 -6.10 -2.53
N ARG A 72 -0.33 -6.85 -3.59
CA ARG A 72 -1.32 -7.49 -4.46
C ARG A 72 -2.14 -8.55 -3.74
N GLU A 73 -1.52 -9.37 -2.91
CA GLU A 73 -2.22 -10.42 -2.16
C GLU A 73 -3.18 -9.84 -1.12
N LYS A 74 -2.76 -8.82 -0.36
CA LYS A 74 -3.64 -8.11 0.57
C LYS A 74 -4.83 -7.44 -0.13
N LEU A 75 -4.60 -6.86 -1.31
CA LEU A 75 -5.68 -6.24 -2.08
C LEU A 75 -6.66 -7.29 -2.64
N ARG A 76 -6.16 -8.45 -3.07
CA ARG A 76 -7.01 -9.53 -3.58
C ARG A 76 -7.85 -10.14 -2.47
N ARG A 77 -7.23 -10.45 -1.31
CA ARG A 77 -7.96 -10.98 -0.14
C ARG A 77 -9.03 -10.02 0.34
N LYS A 78 -8.73 -8.72 0.38
CA LYS A 78 -9.72 -7.70 0.77
C LYS A 78 -10.89 -7.61 -0.23
N ARG A 79 -10.63 -7.75 -1.53
CA ARG A 79 -11.72 -7.80 -2.54
C ARG A 79 -12.55 -9.07 -2.43
N GLU A 80 -11.93 -10.22 -2.21
CA GLU A 80 -12.63 -11.50 -2.00
C GLU A 80 -13.49 -11.47 -0.72
N GLU A 81 -12.98 -10.89 0.38
CA GLU A 81 -13.74 -10.66 1.62
C GLU A 81 -14.91 -9.69 1.39
N GLU A 82 -14.70 -8.55 0.71
CA GLU A 82 -15.76 -7.57 0.41
C GLU A 82 -16.83 -8.12 -0.57
N GLU A 83 -16.45 -8.97 -1.53
CA GLU A 83 -17.40 -9.64 -2.44
C GLU A 83 -18.16 -10.78 -1.74
N GLY A 84 -17.50 -11.51 -0.82
CA GLY A 84 -18.13 -12.52 0.02
C GLY A 84 -19.14 -11.92 0.99
N GLU A 85 -18.78 -10.85 1.70
CA GLU A 85 -19.67 -10.14 2.60
C GLU A 85 -20.83 -9.45 1.87
N LYS A 86 -20.60 -8.93 0.65
CA LYS A 86 -21.70 -8.41 -0.18
C LYS A 86 -22.65 -9.50 -0.67
N ASN A 87 -22.14 -10.69 -1.02
CA ASN A 87 -22.99 -11.82 -1.39
C ASN A 87 -23.73 -12.44 -0.19
N GLU A 88 -23.14 -12.47 1.00
CA GLU A 88 -23.83 -12.91 2.22
C GLU A 88 -24.86 -11.90 2.71
N SER A 89 -24.54 -10.59 2.68
CA SER A 89 -25.48 -9.52 3.09
C SER A 89 -26.58 -9.25 2.06
N SER A 90 -26.35 -9.61 0.78
CA SER A 90 -27.37 -9.53 -0.28
C SER A 90 -28.08 -10.86 -0.53
N ARG A 91 -27.86 -11.87 0.33
CA ARG A 91 -28.66 -13.11 0.33
C ARG A 91 -30.05 -12.77 0.87
N ILE A 92 -30.86 -12.16 0.02
CA ILE A 92 -32.30 -12.06 0.19
C ILE A 92 -32.79 -13.50 0.28
N VAL A 93 -33.03 -13.95 1.51
CA VAL A 93 -33.78 -15.18 1.77
C VAL A 93 -35.19 -14.87 1.29
N GLU A 94 -35.63 -15.54 0.23
CA GLU A 94 -37.01 -15.49 -0.23
C GLU A 94 -37.90 -16.01 0.90
N VAL A 95 -38.48 -15.09 1.67
CA VAL A 95 -39.62 -15.39 2.53
C VAL A 95 -40.77 -15.65 1.58
N THR A 96 -41.25 -16.89 1.56
CA THR A 96 -42.41 -17.31 0.77
C THR A 96 -43.61 -16.38 1.07
N ASP A 97 -44.39 -16.00 0.05
CA ASP A 97 -45.48 -15.00 0.15
C ASP A 97 -46.45 -15.22 1.33
N GLU A 98 -46.61 -16.46 1.79
CA GLU A 98 -47.45 -16.87 2.92
C GLU A 98 -46.97 -16.32 4.28
N GLU A 99 -45.66 -16.14 4.48
CA GLU A 99 -45.09 -15.62 5.73
C GLU A 99 -45.03 -14.09 5.76
N ALA A 100 -44.93 -13.44 4.59
CA ALA A 100 -45.06 -11.99 4.46
C ALA A 100 -46.48 -11.51 4.85
N ASP A 101 -47.50 -12.29 4.50
CA ASP A 101 -48.89 -12.01 4.86
C ASP A 101 -49.16 -12.11 6.37
N ARG A 102 -48.51 -13.06 7.07
CA ARG A 102 -48.64 -13.19 8.54
C ARG A 102 -48.05 -11.99 9.26
N ILE A 103 -46.83 -11.58 8.91
CA ILE A 103 -46.14 -10.45 9.54
C ILE A 103 -46.92 -9.14 9.31
N THR A 104 -47.54 -8.98 8.14
CA THR A 104 -48.34 -7.81 7.80
C THR A 104 -49.64 -7.77 8.60
N ARG A 105 -50.32 -8.92 8.76
CA ARG A 105 -51.54 -9.02 9.58
C ARG A 105 -51.27 -8.77 11.06
N GLU A 106 -50.21 -9.34 11.62
CA GLU A 106 -49.87 -9.14 13.04
C GLU A 106 -49.52 -7.68 13.34
N ASN A 107 -48.76 -7.02 12.45
CA ASN A 107 -48.46 -5.59 12.59
C ASN A 107 -49.70 -4.70 12.44
N ALA A 108 -50.63 -5.05 11.54
CA ALA A 108 -51.89 -4.32 11.38
C ALA A 108 -52.78 -4.46 12.63
N GLN A 109 -52.85 -5.66 13.23
CA GLN A 109 -53.62 -5.91 14.44
C GLN A 109 -53.03 -5.20 15.66
N ALA A 110 -51.71 -5.20 15.83
CA ALA A 110 -51.05 -4.47 16.91
C ALA A 110 -51.23 -2.95 16.81
N LYS A 111 -51.23 -2.39 15.59
CA LYS A 111 -51.53 -0.97 15.35
C LYS A 111 -53.00 -0.64 15.63
N ALA A 112 -53.92 -1.51 15.25
CA ALA A 112 -55.34 -1.34 15.55
C ALA A 112 -55.62 -1.40 17.06
N GLN A 113 -54.98 -2.32 17.80
CA GLN A 113 -55.14 -2.41 19.25
C GLN A 113 -54.58 -1.18 20.00
N LYS A 114 -53.45 -0.62 19.53
CA LYS A 114 -52.93 0.66 20.06
C LYS A 114 -53.89 1.83 19.82
N MET A 115 -54.50 1.91 18.63
CA MET A 115 -55.45 3.00 18.31
C MET A 115 -56.77 2.92 19.09
N VAL A 116 -57.19 1.73 19.54
CA VAL A 116 -58.43 1.55 20.33
C VAL A 116 -58.23 1.87 21.82
N SER A 117 -57.00 1.77 22.34
CA SER A 117 -56.71 2.06 23.75
C SER A 117 -56.65 3.56 24.08
N ASP A 118 -56.44 4.44 23.11
CA ASP A 118 -56.29 5.89 23.33
C ASP A 118 -57.62 6.68 23.30
N ASN A 119 -58.77 6.05 23.01
CA ASN A 119 -60.02 6.79 22.76
C ASN A 119 -61.22 6.39 23.64
N LYS A 120 -61.00 6.11 24.93
CA LYS A 120 -62.08 6.00 25.93
C LYS A 120 -61.86 6.97 27.09
N ALA A 121 -62.56 8.10 27.02
CA ALA A 121 -62.55 9.25 27.94
C ALA A 121 -62.98 8.88 29.40
N PRO A 122 -62.86 9.81 30.38
CA PRO A 122 -63.86 10.87 30.45
C PRO A 122 -63.33 12.28 30.78
N VAL A 123 -64.02 13.23 30.18
CA VAL A 123 -64.10 14.65 30.53
C VAL A 123 -64.68 14.82 31.94
N VAL A 124 -63.96 15.53 32.81
CA VAL A 124 -64.50 16.19 34.01
C VAL A 124 -63.97 17.61 34.09
N LYS A 125 -64.88 18.52 34.45
CA LYS A 125 -64.83 19.98 34.41
C LYS A 125 -64.11 20.55 35.64
N GLU A 126 -63.44 21.71 35.50
CA GLU A 126 -63.27 22.81 36.48
C GLU A 126 -62.27 23.83 35.86
N THR A 127 -62.67 25.00 35.36
CA THR A 127 -62.90 26.33 36.01
C THR A 127 -61.70 26.95 36.73
N GLU A 128 -61.32 28.16 36.25
CA GLU A 128 -60.52 29.23 36.89
C GLU A 128 -59.02 28.95 37.13
N THR A 129 -58.04 29.86 36.93
CA THR A 129 -57.99 31.31 37.15
C THR A 129 -56.90 31.94 36.26
N LYS A 130 -57.15 33.15 35.77
CA LYS A 130 -56.17 34.03 35.11
C LYS A 130 -55.78 35.13 36.11
N VAL A 131 -54.49 35.50 36.03
CA VAL A 131 -53.77 36.63 36.67
C VAL A 131 -53.07 36.28 37.99
#